data_AF-A0A3C1YIX2-F1
#
_entry.id   AF-A0A3C1YIX2-F1
#
_cell.length_a   1.000
_cell.length_b   1.000
_cell.length_c   1.000
_cell.angle_alpha   90.00
_cell.angle_beta   90.00
_cell.angle_gamma   90.00
#
_symmetry.space_group_name_H-M   'P 1'
#
loop_
_entity.id
_entity.type
_entity.pdbx_description
1 polymer ?
#
loop_
_entity_poly.entity_id
_entity_poly.type
_entity_poly.pdbx_seq_one_letter_code
_entity_poly.pdbx_strand_id
1 'polypeptide(L)'
;MKCKNCGADYRLRQLRCPYCETENLLGRMWLIKRTDTIKKVEAEQRAAKKKFVPYVVSKTVNRLILFMVVILIAFIMIFEMHMVPGSKKDADGKIITPKMLSLHEEGEYYKLREYLDSIDGGGLYTEIPEYMAQSALLAYDYNEFIEYRLNYLGEDRSKWEEDYFKMVIDKCVDIYNLEVGVYSGYHEENQKQYDEYNEYIMAFLKGTLSLSDEELNVLMDEDASYSEQKELIHKIFERSAAANE
;
A
#
# COMPACT_ATOMS: atom_id res chain seq x y z
N MET A 1 22.59 -77.28 -29.38
CA MET A 1 23.77 -77.94 -28.78
C MET A 1 23.32 -79.29 -28.27
N LYS A 2 24.13 -80.33 -28.38
CA LYS A 2 23.72 -81.67 -27.96
C LYS A 2 24.05 -81.94 -26.50
N CYS A 3 23.13 -82.59 -25.79
CA CYS A 3 23.37 -83.04 -24.43
C CYS A 3 24.40 -84.17 -24.46
N LYS A 4 25.48 -84.04 -23.69
CA LYS A 4 26.51 -85.08 -23.59
C LYS A 4 25.99 -86.36 -22.92
N ASN A 5 24.89 -86.29 -22.18
CA ASN A 5 24.31 -87.42 -21.46
C ASN A 5 23.24 -88.18 -22.28
N CYS A 6 22.20 -87.49 -22.78
CA CYS A 6 21.11 -88.14 -23.53
C CYS A 6 21.16 -87.93 -25.06
N GLY A 7 22.17 -87.22 -25.59
CA GLY A 7 22.33 -86.95 -27.02
C GLY A 7 21.33 -85.95 -27.63
N ALA A 8 20.27 -85.58 -26.90
CA ALA A 8 19.23 -84.69 -27.39
C ALA A 8 19.74 -83.27 -27.67
N ASP A 9 19.20 -82.65 -28.73
CA ASP A 9 19.48 -81.25 -29.05
C ASP A 9 18.67 -80.30 -28.16
N TYR A 10 19.35 -79.33 -27.58
CA TYR A 10 18.76 -78.34 -26.69
C TYR A 10 19.46 -76.98 -26.81
N ARG A 11 18.83 -75.92 -26.27
CA ARG A 11 19.27 -74.53 -26.47
C ARG A 11 20.36 -74.16 -25.47
N LEU A 12 21.33 -73.35 -25.92
CA LEU A 12 22.42 -72.83 -25.07
C LEU A 12 21.90 -72.09 -23.82
N ARG A 13 20.76 -71.40 -23.91
CA ARG A 13 20.20 -70.61 -22.80
C ARG A 13 19.53 -71.46 -21.72
N GLN A 14 19.29 -72.75 -21.96
CA GLN A 14 18.67 -73.64 -20.97
C GLN A 14 19.75 -74.10 -19.98
N LEU A 15 19.51 -73.91 -18.67
CA LEU A 15 20.49 -74.24 -17.62
C LEU A 15 20.60 -75.74 -17.36
N ARG A 16 19.61 -76.52 -17.79
CA ARG A 16 19.57 -77.98 -17.73
C ARG A 16 19.01 -78.52 -19.04
N CYS A 17 19.36 -79.76 -19.38
CA CYS A 17 18.76 -80.47 -20.50
C CYS A 17 17.27 -80.71 -20.20
N PRO A 18 16.33 -80.35 -21.09
CA PRO A 18 14.91 -80.52 -20.83
C PRO A 18 14.44 -81.99 -20.85
N TYR A 19 15.29 -82.91 -21.31
CA TYR A 19 14.93 -84.33 -21.47
C TYR A 19 15.51 -85.24 -20.39
N CYS A 20 16.68 -84.90 -19.84
CA CYS A 20 17.36 -85.73 -18.82
C CYS A 20 17.90 -84.91 -17.65
N GLU A 21 17.53 -83.63 -17.57
CA GLU A 21 17.88 -82.68 -16.52
C GLU A 21 19.37 -82.43 -16.25
N THR A 22 20.26 -83.06 -17.02
CA THR A 22 21.70 -82.88 -16.89
C THR A 22 22.07 -81.42 -17.07
N GLU A 23 22.93 -80.92 -16.18
CA GLU A 23 23.31 -79.52 -16.14
C GLU A 23 24.01 -79.06 -17.42
N ASN A 24 23.65 -77.85 -17.86
CA ASN A 24 24.27 -77.18 -18.98
C ASN A 24 25.29 -76.15 -18.50
N LEU A 25 26.54 -76.60 -18.36
CA LEU A 25 27.65 -75.74 -17.94
C LEU A 25 27.86 -74.55 -18.90
N LEU A 26 27.70 -74.76 -20.21
CA LEU A 26 27.82 -73.68 -21.21
C LEU A 26 26.68 -72.66 -21.08
N GLY A 27 25.48 -73.13 -20.75
CA GLY A 27 24.34 -72.25 -20.47
C GLY A 27 24.50 -71.44 -19.20
N ARG A 28 25.09 -72.01 -18.14
CA ARG A 28 25.45 -71.26 -16.93
C ARG A 28 26.50 -70.19 -17.21
N MET A 29 27.59 -70.54 -17.90
CA MET A 29 28.62 -69.56 -18.26
C MET A 29 28.07 -68.44 -19.14
N TRP A 30 27.18 -68.78 -20.08
CA TRP A 30 26.49 -67.79 -20.90
C TRP A 30 25.61 -66.85 -20.06
N LEU A 31 24.87 -67.38 -19.08
CA LEU A 31 24.02 -66.58 -18.20
C LEU A 31 24.84 -65.62 -17.34
N ILE A 32 25.96 -66.08 -16.76
CA ILE A 32 26.86 -65.25 -15.95
C ILE A 32 27.42 -64.12 -16.82
N LYS A 33 27.99 -64.46 -17.99
CA LYS A 33 28.56 -63.47 -18.91
C LYS A 33 27.51 -62.44 -19.35
N ARG A 34 26.29 -62.88 -19.68
CA ARG A 34 25.19 -61.99 -20.05
C ARG A 34 24.78 -61.06 -18.90
N THR A 35 24.69 -61.58 -17.68
CA THR A 35 24.31 -60.78 -16.50
C THR A 35 25.36 -59.70 -16.22
N ASP A 36 26.65 -60.04 -16.31
CA ASP A 36 27.73 -59.06 -16.14
C ASP A 36 27.75 -58.02 -17.26
N THR A 37 27.50 -58.43 -18.50
CA THR A 37 27.37 -57.49 -19.63
C THR A 37 26.18 -56.54 -19.44
N ILE A 38 25.02 -57.03 -19.01
CA ILE A 38 23.84 -56.19 -18.73
C ILE A 38 24.17 -55.18 -17.63
N LYS A 39 24.78 -55.61 -16.51
CA LYS A 39 25.17 -54.71 -15.42
C LYS A 39 26.15 -53.62 -15.88
N LYS A 40 27.13 -53.98 -16.73
CA LYS A 40 28.08 -53.00 -17.30
C LYS A 40 27.38 -52.00 -18.21
N VAL A 41 26.51 -52.46 -19.12
CA VAL A 41 25.73 -51.59 -20.02
C VAL A 41 24.81 -50.68 -19.24
N GLU A 42 24.13 -51.16 -18.20
CA GLU A 42 23.29 -50.33 -17.33
C GLU A 42 24.09 -49.27 -16.56
N ALA A 43 25.28 -49.63 -16.08
CA ALA A 43 26.18 -48.68 -15.42
C ALA A 43 26.68 -47.60 -16.38
N GLU A 44 27.07 -47.97 -17.60
CA GLU A 44 27.46 -47.05 -18.67
C GLU A 44 26.30 -46.13 -19.07
N GLN A 45 25.08 -46.66 -19.23
CA GLN A 45 23.90 -45.85 -19.52
C GLN A 45 23.55 -44.87 -18.39
N ARG A 46 23.68 -45.29 -17.12
CA ARG A 46 23.47 -44.38 -15.97
C ARG A 46 24.54 -43.28 -15.91
N ALA A 47 25.80 -43.61 -16.19
CA ALA A 47 26.88 -42.62 -16.26
C ALA A 47 26.70 -41.65 -17.44
N ALA A 48 26.26 -42.14 -18.60
CA ALA A 48 25.94 -41.32 -19.77
C ALA A 48 24.76 -40.37 -19.49
N LYS A 49 23.67 -40.86 -18.87
CA LYS A 49 22.54 -40.01 -18.45
C LYS A 49 22.97 -38.90 -17.48
N LYS A 50 23.84 -39.19 -16.51
CA LYS A 50 24.37 -38.18 -15.58
C LYS A 50 25.24 -37.13 -16.27
N LYS A 51 25.98 -37.50 -17.33
CA LYS A 51 26.79 -36.56 -18.13
C LYS A 51 25.97 -35.71 -19.11
N PHE A 52 24.73 -36.09 -19.43
CA PHE A 52 23.88 -35.43 -20.43
C PHE A 52 22.82 -34.46 -19.85
N VAL A 53 22.92 -34.12 -18.57
CA VAL A 53 22.16 -33.01 -17.97
C VAL A 53 23.18 -31.91 -17.66
N PRO A 54 23.44 -30.97 -18.59
CA PRO A 54 22.52 -29.87 -18.85
C PRO A 54 22.57 -29.32 -20.31
N TYR A 55 22.01 -30.02 -21.31
CA TYR A 55 21.90 -29.47 -22.68
C TYR A 55 20.52 -29.67 -23.33
N VAL A 56 19.48 -29.84 -22.51
CA VAL A 56 18.10 -29.76 -23.01
C VAL A 56 17.33 -28.74 -22.19
N VAL A 57 17.86 -27.52 -22.12
CA VAL A 57 16.98 -26.35 -22.08
C VAL A 57 16.33 -26.32 -23.45
N SER A 58 15.22 -27.05 -23.60
CA SER A 58 14.50 -27.07 -24.85
C SER A 58 14.08 -25.63 -25.17
N LYS A 59 14.07 -25.27 -26.46
CA LYS A 59 13.53 -24.00 -26.95
C LYS A 59 12.11 -23.74 -26.39
N THR A 60 11.38 -24.82 -26.05
CA THR A 60 10.07 -24.80 -25.39
C THR A 60 10.13 -24.41 -23.91
N VAL A 61 11.08 -24.93 -23.13
CA VAL A 61 11.28 -24.54 -21.71
C VAL A 61 11.71 -23.08 -21.62
N ASN A 62 12.60 -22.62 -22.51
CA ASN A 62 13.01 -21.21 -22.53
C ASN A 62 11.85 -20.27 -22.92
N ARG A 63 10.98 -20.70 -23.84
CA ARG A 63 9.74 -19.97 -24.18
C ARG A 63 8.75 -19.95 -23.00
N LEU A 64 8.58 -21.06 -22.27
CA LEU A 64 7.71 -21.12 -21.09
C LEU A 64 8.20 -20.20 -19.97
N ILE A 65 9.51 -20.16 -19.71
CA ILE A 65 10.11 -19.25 -18.73
C ILE A 65 9.88 -17.79 -19.18
N LEU A 66 10.11 -17.47 -20.45
CA LEU A 66 9.84 -16.13 -20.99
C LEU A 66 8.36 -15.74 -20.83
N PHE A 67 7.43 -16.64 -21.16
CA PHE A 67 6.00 -16.41 -20.98
C PHE A 67 5.64 -16.18 -19.51
N MET A 68 6.22 -16.96 -18.58
CA MET A 68 6.01 -16.76 -17.15
C MET A 68 6.51 -15.40 -16.70
N VAL A 69 7.69 -14.96 -17.15
CA VAL A 69 8.24 -13.64 -16.83
C VAL A 69 7.37 -12.52 -17.40
N VAL A 70 6.91 -12.63 -18.64
CA VAL A 70 6.01 -11.65 -19.26
C VAL A 70 4.67 -11.58 -18.53
N ILE A 71 4.10 -12.73 -18.16
CA ILE A 71 2.87 -12.80 -17.35
C ILE A 71 3.11 -12.18 -15.98
N LEU A 72 4.25 -12.43 -15.35
CA LEU A 72 4.57 -11.88 -14.03
C LEU A 72 4.76 -10.36 -14.08
N ILE A 73 5.41 -9.84 -15.12
CA ILE A 73 5.51 -8.40 -15.39
C ILE A 73 4.11 -7.81 -15.67
N ALA A 74 3.28 -8.48 -16.47
CA ALA A 74 1.90 -8.05 -16.71
C ALA A 74 1.08 -8.06 -15.42
N PHE A 75 1.25 -9.06 -14.56
CA PHE A 75 0.61 -9.12 -13.24
C PHE A 75 1.10 -7.99 -12.34
N ILE A 76 2.40 -7.67 -12.33
CA ILE A 76 2.92 -6.52 -11.57
C ILE A 76 2.33 -5.21 -12.10
N MET A 77 2.30 -5.01 -13.43
CA MET A 77 1.69 -3.81 -14.03
C MET A 77 0.19 -3.72 -13.74
N ILE A 78 -0.54 -4.84 -13.80
CA ILE A 78 -1.96 -4.91 -13.44
C ILE A 78 -2.16 -4.66 -11.94
N PHE A 79 -1.28 -5.19 -11.10
CA PHE A 79 -1.32 -5.02 -9.65
C PHE A 79 -1.06 -3.56 -9.24
N GLU A 80 -0.08 -2.90 -9.86
CA GLU A 80 0.15 -1.46 -9.71
C GLU A 80 -1.05 -0.63 -10.18
N MET A 81 -1.72 -1.03 -11.28
CA MET A 81 -2.97 -0.41 -11.73
C MET A 81 -4.19 -0.72 -10.84
N HIS A 82 -4.11 -1.65 -9.89
CA HIS A 82 -5.24 -2.13 -9.08
C HIS A 82 -5.03 -2.02 -7.56
N MET A 83 -4.02 -1.28 -7.10
CA MET A 83 -3.79 -1.02 -5.66
C MET A 83 -4.97 -0.33 -4.95
N VAL A 84 -5.96 0.20 -5.69
CA VAL A 84 -7.27 0.56 -5.14
C VAL A 84 -8.38 0.07 -6.09
N PRO A 85 -9.22 -0.91 -5.70
CA PRO A 85 -10.30 -1.41 -6.54
C PRO A 85 -11.23 -0.28 -7.00
N GLY A 86 -11.30 -0.03 -8.32
CA GLY A 86 -12.18 0.97 -8.91
C GLY A 86 -11.60 2.38 -9.04
N SER A 87 -10.31 2.60 -8.73
CA SER A 87 -9.66 3.88 -8.98
C SER A 87 -9.58 4.19 -10.49
N LYS A 88 -9.72 5.48 -10.82
CA LYS A 88 -9.52 6.04 -12.15
C LYS A 88 -8.50 7.17 -12.04
N LYS A 89 -7.90 7.52 -13.17
CA LYS A 89 -7.14 8.76 -13.30
C LYS A 89 -8.04 9.85 -13.87
N ASP A 90 -7.97 11.06 -13.32
CA ASP A 90 -8.58 12.24 -13.93
C ASP A 90 -7.80 12.71 -15.17
N ALA A 91 -8.19 13.87 -15.72
CA ALA A 91 -7.54 14.44 -16.90
C ALA A 91 -6.05 14.78 -16.67
N ASP A 92 -5.67 15.07 -15.43
CA ASP A 92 -4.32 15.44 -15.01
C ASP A 92 -3.52 14.25 -14.49
N GLY A 93 -4.10 13.05 -14.54
CA GLY A 93 -3.45 11.81 -14.14
C GLY A 93 -3.53 11.50 -12.64
N LYS A 94 -4.28 12.28 -11.87
CA LYS A 94 -4.49 12.10 -10.43
C LYS A 94 -5.46 10.97 -10.14
N ILE A 95 -5.23 10.27 -9.03
CA ILE A 95 -5.99 9.11 -8.60
C ILE A 95 -7.31 9.57 -7.97
N ILE A 96 -8.42 9.11 -8.53
CA ILE A 96 -9.77 9.30 -7.99
C ILE A 96 -10.39 7.93 -7.73
N THR A 97 -10.91 7.72 -6.53
CA THR A 97 -11.62 6.49 -6.18
C THR A 97 -13.09 6.78 -5.92
N PRO A 98 -14.00 5.80 -6.13
CA PRO A 98 -15.41 5.97 -5.80
C PRO A 98 -15.64 6.30 -4.32
N LYS A 99 -14.74 5.82 -3.43
CA LYS A 99 -14.84 6.11 -2.00
C LYS A 99 -14.49 7.55 -1.69
N MET A 100 -13.49 8.14 -2.36
CA MET A 100 -13.14 9.55 -2.19
C MET A 100 -14.29 10.46 -2.61
N LEU A 101 -14.89 10.19 -3.78
CA LEU A 101 -16.03 10.95 -4.29
C LEU A 101 -17.21 10.88 -3.32
N SER A 102 -17.60 9.69 -2.87
CA SER A 102 -18.70 9.53 -1.90
C SER A 102 -18.43 10.27 -0.59
N LEU A 103 -17.20 10.18 -0.03
CA LEU A 103 -16.87 10.87 1.21
C LEU A 103 -16.91 12.40 1.05
N HIS A 104 -16.43 12.94 -0.07
CA HIS A 104 -16.47 14.38 -0.34
C HIS A 104 -17.90 14.88 -0.59
N GLU A 105 -18.69 14.18 -1.42
CA GLU A 105 -20.09 14.52 -1.71
C GLU A 105 -20.98 14.45 -0.46
N GLU A 106 -20.73 13.49 0.44
CA GLU A 106 -21.46 13.32 1.70
C GLU A 106 -21.02 14.34 2.78
N GLY A 107 -19.96 15.13 2.54
CA GLY A 107 -19.41 16.06 3.52
C GLY A 107 -18.60 15.40 4.65
N GLU A 108 -18.21 14.15 4.46
CA GLU A 108 -17.48 13.32 5.43
C GLU A 108 -15.96 13.53 5.30
N TYR A 109 -15.53 14.81 5.37
CA TYR A 109 -14.18 15.24 5.00
C TYR A 109 -13.08 14.71 5.94
N TYR A 110 -13.37 14.50 7.23
CA TYR A 110 -12.40 13.89 8.15
C TYR A 110 -12.20 12.39 7.84
N LYS A 111 -13.28 11.68 7.46
CA LYS A 111 -13.14 10.30 6.95
C LYS A 111 -12.44 10.25 5.60
N LEU A 112 -12.58 11.30 4.78
CA LEU A 112 -11.79 11.45 3.56
C LEU A 112 -10.31 11.53 3.90
N ARG A 113 -9.90 12.35 4.88
CA ARG A 113 -8.52 12.39 5.41
C ARG A 113 -8.01 11.02 5.83
N GLU A 114 -8.75 10.30 6.70
CA GLU A 114 -8.36 8.96 7.15
C GLU A 114 -8.17 7.99 5.97
N TYR A 115 -9.06 8.07 4.98
CA TYR A 115 -8.96 7.26 3.77
C TYR A 115 -7.74 7.63 2.93
N LEU A 116 -7.46 8.92 2.72
CA LEU A 116 -6.28 9.39 1.99
C LEU A 116 -4.98 8.96 2.70
N ASP A 117 -4.92 9.05 4.02
CA ASP A 117 -3.78 8.58 4.82
C ASP A 117 -3.56 7.07 4.66
N SER A 118 -4.64 6.29 4.52
CA SER A 118 -4.54 4.84 4.31
C SER A 118 -3.96 4.45 2.95
N ILE A 119 -4.08 5.31 1.93
CA ILE A 119 -3.63 5.03 0.56
C ILE A 119 -2.30 5.72 0.21
N ASP A 120 -2.00 6.88 0.80
CA ASP A 120 -0.79 7.68 0.54
C ASP A 120 0.24 7.60 1.68
N GLY A 121 -0.08 6.90 2.77
CA GLY A 121 0.83 6.68 3.90
C GLY A 121 1.16 7.96 4.70
N GLY A 122 0.24 8.94 4.72
CA GLY A 122 0.43 10.23 5.40
C GLY A 122 1.24 11.26 4.61
N GLY A 123 1.31 11.11 3.29
CA GLY A 123 2.04 12.01 2.39
C GLY A 123 1.34 13.34 2.13
N LEU A 124 1.95 14.13 1.23
CA LEU A 124 1.43 15.42 0.76
C LEU A 124 0.28 15.27 -0.24
N TYR A 125 -0.27 14.07 -0.48
CA TYR A 125 -1.37 13.84 -1.43
C TYR A 125 -1.07 14.28 -2.87
N THR A 126 0.18 14.18 -3.31
CA THR A 126 0.62 14.68 -4.61
C THR A 126 -0.04 13.97 -5.79
N GLU A 127 -0.47 12.73 -5.61
CA GLU A 127 -1.18 11.93 -6.63
C GLU A 127 -2.70 12.10 -6.57
N ILE A 128 -3.21 12.91 -5.64
CA ILE A 128 -4.65 13.15 -5.43
C ILE A 128 -5.04 14.50 -6.07
N PRO A 129 -6.28 14.67 -6.56
CA PRO A 129 -6.75 15.99 -6.98
C PRO A 129 -6.63 17.02 -5.86
N GLU A 130 -6.15 18.21 -6.19
CA GLU A 130 -5.82 19.25 -5.20
C GLU A 130 -7.03 19.62 -4.33
N TYR A 131 -8.22 19.72 -4.91
CA TYR A 131 -9.43 20.02 -4.13
C TYR A 131 -9.73 18.94 -3.08
N MET A 132 -9.51 17.66 -3.36
CA MET A 132 -9.72 16.59 -2.36
C MET A 132 -8.63 16.60 -1.29
N ALA A 133 -7.39 16.85 -1.69
CA ALA A 133 -6.26 16.97 -0.77
C ALA A 133 -6.46 18.16 0.19
N GLN A 134 -6.85 19.32 -0.35
CA GLN A 134 -7.21 20.50 0.43
C GLN A 134 -8.37 20.21 1.36
N SER A 135 -9.46 19.61 0.87
CA SER A 135 -10.65 19.30 1.69
C SER A 135 -10.31 18.42 2.90
N ALA A 136 -9.44 17.42 2.70
CA ALA A 136 -8.96 16.56 3.77
C ALA A 136 -8.08 17.30 4.80
N LEU A 137 -7.19 18.18 4.35
CA LEU A 137 -6.35 19.00 5.25
C LEU A 137 -7.18 20.03 6.02
N LEU A 138 -8.11 20.68 5.34
CA LEU A 138 -9.04 21.63 5.96
C LEU A 138 -9.88 20.95 7.05
N ALA A 139 -10.32 19.71 6.82
CA ALA A 139 -11.02 18.91 7.83
C ALA A 139 -10.15 18.53 9.01
N TYR A 140 -8.85 18.28 8.77
CA TYR A 140 -7.88 18.00 9.84
C TYR A 140 -7.67 19.23 10.72
N ASP A 141 -7.40 20.40 10.13
CA ASP A 141 -7.22 21.65 10.87
C ASP A 141 -8.49 22.06 11.63
N TYR A 142 -9.66 21.86 11.02
CA TYR A 142 -10.94 22.10 11.69
C TYR A 142 -11.15 21.16 12.89
N ASN A 143 -10.75 19.89 12.76
CA ASN A 143 -10.81 18.96 13.89
C ASN A 143 -9.84 19.35 15.01
N GLU A 144 -8.61 19.78 14.70
CA GLU A 144 -7.68 20.32 15.70
C GLU A 144 -8.24 21.57 16.39
N PHE A 145 -8.87 22.48 15.65
CA PHE A 145 -9.60 23.61 16.21
C PHE A 145 -10.68 23.16 17.21
N ILE A 146 -11.51 22.17 16.84
CA ILE A 146 -12.55 21.66 17.74
C ILE A 146 -11.95 21.00 18.98
N GLU A 147 -10.91 20.18 18.85
CA GLU A 147 -10.25 19.51 19.97
C GLU A 147 -9.61 20.51 20.94
N TYR A 148 -8.84 21.47 20.43
CA TYR A 148 -8.23 22.52 21.24
C TYR A 148 -9.28 23.42 21.88
N ARG A 149 -10.34 23.77 21.14
CA ARG A 149 -11.47 24.54 21.67
C ARG A 149 -12.21 23.78 22.78
N LEU A 150 -12.42 22.47 22.66
CA LEU A 150 -13.06 21.66 23.71
C LEU A 150 -12.23 21.65 24.99
N ASN A 151 -10.90 21.58 24.88
CA ASN A 151 -10.01 21.71 26.03
C ASN A 151 -10.10 23.11 26.65
N TYR A 152 -10.21 24.16 25.83
CA TYR A 152 -10.41 25.53 26.31
C TYR A 152 -11.77 25.68 27.01
N LEU A 153 -12.86 25.14 26.47
CA LEU A 153 -14.19 25.24 27.11
C LEU A 153 -14.41 24.27 28.29
N GLY A 154 -13.39 23.49 28.67
CA GLY A 154 -13.44 22.62 29.84
C GLY A 154 -13.63 23.37 31.16
N GLU A 155 -14.22 22.71 32.16
CA GLU A 155 -14.67 23.33 33.42
C GLU A 155 -13.52 23.89 34.30
N ASP A 156 -12.29 23.40 34.16
CA ASP A 156 -11.15 23.78 34.99
C ASP A 156 -10.20 24.76 34.27
N ARG A 157 -10.56 26.04 34.33
CA ARG A 157 -9.84 27.13 33.65
C ARG A 157 -8.49 27.48 34.28
N SER A 158 -8.17 26.95 35.46
CA SER A 158 -6.85 27.12 36.10
C SER A 158 -5.73 26.41 35.33
N LYS A 159 -6.09 25.54 34.39
CA LYS A 159 -5.19 24.79 33.50
C LYS A 159 -5.06 25.40 32.11
N TRP A 160 -5.66 26.57 31.88
CA TRP A 160 -5.51 27.25 30.60
C TRP A 160 -4.10 27.79 30.46
N GLU A 161 -3.41 27.39 29.39
CA GLU A 161 -2.12 27.95 29.02
C GLU A 161 -2.30 28.78 27.76
N GLU A 162 -1.69 29.97 27.73
CA GLU A 162 -1.77 30.89 26.61
C GLU A 162 -1.30 30.26 25.29
N ASP A 163 -0.32 29.35 25.35
CA ASP A 163 0.18 28.61 24.18
C ASP A 163 -0.92 27.72 23.56
N TYR A 164 -1.75 27.06 24.37
CA TYR A 164 -2.89 26.29 23.86
C TYR A 164 -3.98 27.19 23.28
N PHE A 165 -4.23 28.34 23.91
CA PHE A 165 -5.15 29.32 23.36
C PHE A 165 -4.67 29.85 22.00
N LYS A 166 -3.37 30.14 21.88
CA LYS A 166 -2.76 30.54 20.62
C LYS A 166 -2.98 29.47 19.55
N MET A 167 -2.78 28.19 19.86
CA MET A 167 -3.03 27.10 18.90
C MET A 167 -4.49 27.07 18.39
N VAL A 168 -5.48 27.37 19.24
CA VAL A 168 -6.88 27.50 18.79
C VAL A 168 -7.04 28.65 17.79
N ILE A 169 -6.44 29.80 18.11
CA ILE A 169 -6.53 31.01 17.28
C ILE A 169 -5.80 30.82 15.95
N ASP A 170 -4.61 30.22 15.96
CA ASP A 170 -3.84 29.92 14.76
C ASP A 170 -4.68 29.07 13.79
N LYS A 171 -5.36 28.02 14.27
CA LYS A 171 -6.25 27.22 13.42
C LYS A 171 -7.44 28.00 12.86
N CYS A 172 -7.95 28.99 13.61
CA CYS A 172 -8.98 29.88 13.08
C CYS A 172 -8.46 30.72 11.91
N VAL A 173 -7.25 31.26 12.03
CA VAL A 173 -6.60 32.09 11.00
C VAL A 173 -6.24 31.23 9.79
N ASP A 174 -5.60 30.08 10.00
CA ASP A 174 -5.21 29.16 8.92
C ASP A 174 -6.42 28.75 8.07
N ILE A 175 -7.53 28.37 8.72
CA ILE A 175 -8.76 27.99 8.03
C ILE A 175 -9.37 29.20 7.32
N TYR A 176 -9.43 30.37 7.96
CA TYR A 176 -10.02 31.57 7.38
C TYR A 176 -9.25 32.05 6.14
N ASN A 177 -7.92 32.07 6.19
CA ASN A 177 -7.06 32.49 5.08
C ASN A 177 -6.77 31.36 4.07
N LEU A 178 -7.32 30.16 4.27
CA LEU A 178 -7.02 28.97 3.46
C LEU A 178 -5.52 28.61 3.44
N GLU A 179 -4.80 28.86 4.54
CA GLU A 179 -3.39 28.48 4.70
C GLU A 179 -3.24 27.00 5.11
N VAL A 180 -3.92 26.12 4.39
CA VAL A 180 -3.98 24.67 4.63
C VAL A 180 -2.84 23.93 3.91
N GLY A 181 -1.68 23.86 4.58
CA GLY A 181 -0.52 23.12 4.11
C GLY A 181 0.03 23.65 2.78
N VAL A 182 0.20 22.77 1.78
CA VAL A 182 0.71 23.15 0.45
C VAL A 182 -0.41 23.50 -0.56
N TYR A 183 -1.68 23.43 -0.15
CA TYR A 183 -2.85 23.58 -1.03
C TYR A 183 -3.71 24.78 -0.61
N SER A 184 -3.17 25.99 -0.77
CA SER A 184 -3.85 27.25 -0.44
C SER A 184 -4.69 27.85 -1.58
N GLY A 185 -4.83 27.14 -2.70
CA GLY A 185 -5.61 27.59 -3.85
C GLY A 185 -7.13 27.49 -3.59
N TYR A 186 -7.90 28.47 -4.03
CA TYR A 186 -9.36 28.37 -3.96
C TYR A 186 -9.90 27.31 -4.93
N HIS A 187 -10.76 26.42 -4.43
CA HIS A 187 -11.47 25.40 -5.21
C HIS A 187 -12.98 25.49 -4.97
N GLU A 188 -13.76 25.68 -6.05
CA GLU A 188 -15.22 25.84 -5.97
C GLU A 188 -15.90 24.61 -5.37
N GLU A 189 -15.34 23.42 -5.60
CA GLU A 189 -15.79 22.15 -5.04
C GLU A 189 -15.79 22.15 -3.50
N ASN A 190 -14.91 22.94 -2.89
CA ASN A 190 -14.73 23.01 -1.44
C ASN A 190 -15.46 24.21 -0.81
N GLN A 191 -16.09 25.08 -1.60
CA GLN A 191 -16.72 26.31 -1.11
C GLN A 191 -17.69 26.06 0.05
N LYS A 192 -18.53 25.03 -0.07
CA LYS A 192 -19.49 24.66 0.98
C LYS A 192 -18.80 24.30 2.30
N GLN A 193 -17.71 23.54 2.25
CA GLN A 193 -16.94 23.16 3.45
C GLN A 193 -16.32 24.39 4.09
N TYR A 194 -15.70 25.25 3.28
CA TYR A 194 -15.06 26.47 3.72
C TYR A 194 -16.05 27.44 4.39
N ASP A 195 -17.22 27.65 3.78
CA ASP A 195 -18.28 28.48 4.34
C ASP A 195 -18.76 27.94 5.69
N GLU A 196 -18.99 26.63 5.78
CA GLU A 196 -19.45 25.98 7.01
C GLU A 196 -18.43 26.12 8.14
N TYR A 197 -17.14 25.85 7.87
CA TYR A 197 -16.09 25.97 8.89
C TYR A 197 -15.89 27.42 9.33
N ASN A 198 -15.91 28.37 8.40
CA ASN A 198 -15.80 29.78 8.72
C ASN A 198 -17.00 30.29 9.52
N GLU A 199 -18.21 29.79 9.28
CA GLU A 199 -19.37 30.15 10.10
C GLU A 199 -19.15 29.76 11.58
N TYR A 200 -18.66 28.55 11.83
CA TYR A 200 -18.35 28.08 13.19
C TYR A 200 -17.18 28.85 13.83
N ILE A 201 -16.12 29.13 13.06
CA ILE A 201 -14.99 29.94 13.52
C ILE A 201 -15.45 31.34 13.88
N MET A 202 -16.24 32.00 13.03
CA MET A 202 -16.77 33.33 13.29
C MET A 202 -17.73 33.35 14.48
N ALA A 203 -18.56 32.33 14.64
CA ALA A 203 -19.40 32.18 15.83
C ALA A 203 -18.56 32.04 17.10
N PHE A 204 -17.41 31.35 17.04
CA PHE A 204 -16.48 31.27 18.16
C PHE A 204 -15.79 32.61 18.43
N LEU A 205 -15.16 33.23 17.43
CA LEU A 205 -14.42 34.47 17.61
C LEU A 205 -15.30 35.65 18.02
N LYS A 206 -16.43 35.89 17.31
CA LYS A 206 -17.36 36.97 17.62
C LYS A 206 -18.28 36.65 18.80
N GLY A 207 -18.79 35.42 18.85
CA GLY A 207 -19.80 35.04 19.84
C GLY A 207 -19.22 34.62 21.18
N THR A 208 -18.17 33.80 21.16
CA THR A 208 -17.57 33.26 22.41
C THR A 208 -16.48 34.19 22.94
N LEU A 209 -15.57 34.65 22.08
CA LEU A 209 -14.44 35.50 22.48
C LEU A 209 -14.74 37.01 22.39
N SER A 210 -15.92 37.36 21.87
CA SER A 210 -16.41 38.75 21.76
C SER A 210 -15.43 39.67 21.03
N LEU A 211 -14.76 39.18 19.99
CA LEU A 211 -13.86 40.02 19.18
C LEU A 211 -14.66 41.11 18.43
N SER A 212 -14.11 42.32 18.40
CA SER A 212 -14.61 43.39 17.54
C SER A 212 -14.20 43.16 16.08
N ASP A 213 -14.85 43.87 15.15
CA ASP A 213 -14.45 43.82 13.73
C ASP A 213 -13.02 44.35 13.52
N GLU A 214 -12.57 45.31 14.35
CA GLU A 214 -11.19 45.83 14.32
C GLU A 214 -10.18 44.77 14.78
N GLU A 215 -10.48 44.05 15.86
CA GLU A 215 -9.64 42.95 16.36
C GLU A 215 -9.57 41.81 15.34
N LEU A 216 -10.70 41.47 14.71
CA LEU A 216 -10.73 40.46 13.66
C LEU A 216 -9.92 40.86 12.44
N ASN A 217 -10.00 42.12 12.00
CA ASN A 217 -9.20 42.58 10.88
C ASN A 217 -7.71 42.45 11.18
N VAL A 218 -7.25 42.82 12.38
CA VAL A 218 -5.84 42.64 12.76
C VAL A 218 -5.47 41.15 12.84
N LEU A 219 -6.37 40.32 13.34
CA LEU A 219 -6.12 38.88 13.51
C LEU A 219 -6.04 38.14 12.17
N MET A 220 -6.88 38.52 11.20
CA MET A 220 -6.99 37.84 9.91
C MET A 220 -6.11 38.46 8.82
N ASP A 221 -5.51 39.62 9.08
CA ASP A 221 -4.62 40.29 8.13
C ASP A 221 -3.29 39.53 8.00
N GLU A 222 -3.03 39.02 6.79
CA GLU A 222 -1.79 38.32 6.41
C GLU A 222 -0.55 39.23 6.53
N ASP A 223 -0.72 40.55 6.39
CA ASP A 223 0.36 41.53 6.47
C ASP A 223 0.59 42.04 7.91
N ALA A 224 -0.25 41.65 8.87
CA ALA A 224 -0.11 42.09 10.26
C ALA A 224 1.20 41.60 10.87
N SER A 225 1.85 42.45 11.67
CA SER A 225 3.10 42.03 12.29
C SER A 225 2.86 40.92 13.32
N TYR A 226 3.77 39.94 13.36
CA TYR A 226 3.74 38.88 14.38
C TYR A 226 3.64 39.44 15.81
N SER A 227 4.27 40.59 16.08
CA SER A 227 4.16 41.28 17.38
C SER A 227 2.75 41.77 17.68
N GLU A 228 2.06 42.35 16.70
CA GLU A 228 0.70 42.87 16.86
C GLU A 228 -0.30 41.73 17.07
N GLN A 229 -0.20 40.67 16.25
CA GLN A 229 -1.03 39.47 16.41
C GLN A 229 -0.81 38.82 17.78
N LYS A 230 0.45 38.67 18.22
CA LYS A 230 0.77 38.10 19.54
C LYS A 230 0.21 38.95 20.68
N GLU A 231 0.37 40.27 20.61
CA GLU A 231 -0.18 41.18 21.64
C GLU A 231 -1.70 41.12 21.69
N LEU A 232 -2.35 41.03 20.52
CA LEU A 232 -3.80 40.87 20.44
C LEU A 232 -4.27 39.54 21.04
N ILE A 233 -3.63 38.42 20.70
CA ILE A 233 -3.96 37.09 21.25
C ILE A 233 -3.84 37.10 22.78
N HIS A 234 -2.78 37.70 23.32
CA HIS A 234 -2.60 37.86 24.76
C HIS A 234 -3.76 38.64 25.41
N LYS A 235 -4.16 39.77 24.82
CA LYS A 235 -5.30 40.58 25.31
C LYS A 235 -6.61 39.80 25.29
N ILE A 236 -6.86 39.03 24.23
CA ILE A 236 -8.06 38.20 24.11
C ILE A 236 -8.05 37.11 25.18
N PHE A 237 -6.89 36.49 25.42
CA PHE A 237 -6.72 35.47 26.46
C PHE A 237 -7.04 36.03 27.85
N GLU A 238 -6.44 37.17 28.24
CA GLU A 238 -6.71 37.83 29.52
C GLU A 238 -8.19 38.21 29.67
N ARG A 239 -8.80 38.77 28.62
CA ARG A 239 -10.23 39.14 28.61
C ARG A 239 -11.13 37.93 28.81
N SER A 240 -10.83 36.83 28.13
CA SER A 240 -11.63 35.61 28.18
C SER A 240 -11.54 34.91 29.54
N ALA A 241 -10.38 35.04 30.21
CA ALA A 241 -10.20 34.64 31.60
C ALA A 241 -11.04 35.51 32.55
N ALA A 242 -11.00 36.84 32.40
CA ALA A 242 -11.68 37.78 33.28
C ALA A 242 -13.22 37.82 33.12
N ALA A 243 -13.77 37.59 31.93
CA ALA A 243 -15.21 37.66 31.66
C ALA A 243 -16.04 36.52 32.30
N ASN A 244 -15.40 35.57 32.99
CA ASN A 244 -16.03 34.40 33.58
C ASN A 244 -15.72 34.24 35.09
N GLU A 245 -15.19 35.29 35.72
CA GLU A 245 -15.19 35.51 37.18
C GLU A 245 -16.44 36.30 37.62
#